data_AF-V6TL28-F1
#
_entry.id   AF-V6TL28-F1
#
_cell.length_a   1.000
_cell.length_b   1.000
_cell.length_c   1.000
_cell.angle_alpha   90.00
_cell.angle_beta   90.00
_cell.angle_gamma   90.00
#
_symmetry.space_group_name_H-M   'P 1'
#
loop_
_entity.id
_entity.type
_entity.pdbx_description
1 polymer ?
#
loop_
_entity_poly.entity_id
_entity_poly.type
_entity_poly.pdbx_seq_one_letter_code
_entity_poly.pdbx_strand_id
1 'polypeptide(L)'
;MSGKFLLIGVILQLAQAVRVAGGDCESGKFPVANPDGNGNTCVLCSDSTKGGIDHCAECSLLTSKAKSSTVLITCTKCSDNALSPVGDACLRKCPAGSYETTTAPDNTRVCTPCHSSCASCNNDPSQNSCTSCYPGFVLDHTNGPLGMCIPECTGKYAENCANGQCTAKIGSSKYCSRCKTGFVPVDGICVSVASRGRETTICTPKGDGTCESCKDTYFLQSGGCYQSTAYPGKTLCEKASNGKCTKCINLQTPEKDGSCPLCAAGCDLCDKSNTKTCSACFPGYYLSGTKCTKCDTSNESITGVKDCVSCDPPDSNQGSVTCYVTQEPTVNPTDPSVNKGGTSLSTGAIAGISIVIILIIGGLAGFLCWWFLCHKKK
;
A
#
# COMPACT_ATOMS: atom_id res chain seq x y z
N MET A 1 -25.18 72.97 -4.05
CA MET A 1 -26.52 72.68 -3.51
C MET A 1 -27.27 71.84 -4.51
N SER A 2 -27.91 70.76 -4.03
CA SER A 2 -28.87 69.85 -4.69
C SER A 2 -28.42 69.15 -5.99
N GLY A 3 -28.54 67.83 -6.15
CA GLY A 3 -29.41 66.88 -5.46
C GLY A 3 -30.57 66.45 -6.36
N LYS A 4 -30.37 65.32 -7.05
CA LYS A 4 -31.34 64.29 -7.47
C LYS A 4 -32.35 64.56 -8.60
N PHE A 5 -32.56 63.47 -9.34
CA PHE A 5 -33.67 63.07 -10.23
C PHE A 5 -33.60 63.47 -11.70
N LEU A 6 -33.00 62.61 -12.54
CA LEU A 6 -33.70 61.83 -13.59
C LEU A 6 -32.70 61.03 -14.46
N LEU A 7 -32.83 59.71 -14.52
CA LEU A 7 -32.38 58.77 -15.57
C LEU A 7 -32.94 57.41 -15.15
N ILE A 8 -34.19 57.06 -15.46
CA ILE A 8 -34.65 56.44 -16.71
C ILE A 8 -33.66 55.40 -17.26
N GLY A 9 -34.08 54.14 -17.16
CA GLY A 9 -33.86 53.13 -18.19
C GLY A 9 -32.52 52.40 -18.15
N VAL A 10 -32.61 51.07 -18.22
CA VAL A 10 -31.49 50.10 -18.33
C VAL A 10 -30.76 49.98 -16.99
N ILE A 11 -31.06 49.00 -16.13
CA ILE A 11 -30.54 47.62 -16.21
C ILE A 11 -31.58 46.70 -15.54
N LEU A 12 -32.59 46.30 -16.29
CA LEU A 12 -33.40 45.12 -16.04
C LEU A 12 -33.23 44.21 -17.27
N GLN A 13 -32.03 43.65 -17.44
CA GLN A 13 -31.73 42.51 -18.33
C GLN A 13 -30.24 42.14 -18.24
N LEU A 14 -29.87 41.59 -17.09
CA LEU A 14 -28.86 40.54 -16.97
C LEU A 14 -29.55 39.48 -16.08
N ALA A 15 -30.62 38.84 -16.52
CA ALA A 15 -30.53 37.64 -17.36
C ALA A 15 -29.33 36.77 -16.94
N GLN A 16 -29.54 36.00 -15.87
CA GLN A 16 -29.16 34.59 -15.79
C GLN A 16 -27.79 34.23 -16.38
N ALA A 17 -26.73 34.59 -15.67
CA ALA A 17 -25.45 33.91 -15.81
C ALA A 17 -24.76 33.74 -14.45
N VAL A 18 -25.53 33.54 -13.39
CA VAL A 18 -25.02 32.85 -12.20
C VAL A 18 -25.21 31.36 -12.47
N ARG A 19 -24.28 30.78 -13.23
CA ARG A 19 -24.00 29.34 -13.12
C ARG A 19 -23.30 29.14 -11.77
N VAL A 20 -24.06 29.13 -10.69
CA VAL A 20 -23.71 28.33 -9.51
C VAL A 20 -23.92 26.89 -9.98
N ALA A 21 -22.86 26.21 -10.39
CA ALA A 21 -22.03 25.36 -9.52
C ALA A 21 -22.93 24.35 -8.79
N GLY A 22 -22.71 23.04 -9.03
CA GLY A 22 -23.65 21.95 -8.76
C GLY A 22 -24.48 22.14 -7.50
N GLY A 23 -25.81 22.05 -7.63
CA GLY A 23 -26.74 22.19 -6.52
C GLY A 23 -26.34 21.26 -5.36
N ASP A 24 -26.49 21.78 -4.13
CA ASP A 24 -26.17 21.09 -2.89
C ASP A 24 -27.04 19.83 -2.76
N CYS A 25 -26.54 18.72 -3.30
CA CYS A 25 -27.16 17.43 -3.08
C CYS A 25 -27.07 17.10 -1.58
N GLU A 26 -28.12 16.50 -1.05
CA GLU A 26 -28.12 15.98 0.33
C GLU A 26 -26.96 14.99 0.53
N SER A 27 -26.54 14.80 1.79
CA SER A 27 -25.50 13.82 2.12
C SER A 27 -25.80 12.45 1.52
N GLY A 28 -24.76 11.80 0.99
CA GLY A 28 -24.86 10.52 0.28
C GLY A 28 -25.33 10.62 -1.18
N LYS A 29 -25.40 11.83 -1.74
CA LYS A 29 -25.71 12.05 -3.16
C LYS A 29 -24.71 13.01 -3.81
N PHE A 30 -24.54 12.88 -5.12
CA PHE A 30 -23.72 13.80 -5.92
C PHE A 30 -24.46 14.25 -7.20
N PRO A 31 -24.19 15.46 -7.71
CA PRO A 31 -24.84 15.97 -8.91
C PRO A 31 -24.27 15.32 -10.18
N VAL A 32 -25.15 14.89 -11.08
CA VAL A 32 -24.84 14.40 -12.44
C VAL A 32 -25.60 15.24 -13.47
N ALA A 33 -24.96 15.57 -14.59
CA ALA A 33 -25.59 16.35 -15.65
C ALA A 33 -26.76 15.58 -16.29
N ASN A 34 -27.91 16.24 -16.43
CA ASN A 34 -29.08 15.65 -17.06
C ASN A 34 -28.91 15.64 -18.60
N PRO A 35 -29.10 14.50 -19.30
CA PRO A 35 -28.96 14.42 -20.76
C PRO A 35 -29.86 15.40 -21.55
N ASP A 36 -30.99 15.81 -20.97
CA ASP A 36 -31.95 16.71 -21.62
C ASP A 36 -31.59 18.21 -21.49
N GLY A 37 -30.43 18.53 -20.90
CA GLY A 37 -29.95 19.91 -20.75
C GLY A 37 -30.60 20.72 -19.63
N ASN A 38 -31.59 20.15 -18.93
CA ASN A 38 -32.32 20.80 -17.84
C ASN A 38 -31.63 20.63 -16.46
N GLY A 39 -30.37 21.06 -16.36
CA GLY A 39 -29.63 21.13 -15.09
C GLY A 39 -29.00 19.80 -14.61
N ASN A 40 -28.71 19.72 -13.31
CA ASN A 40 -28.10 18.54 -12.68
C ASN A 40 -29.13 17.77 -11.84
N THR A 41 -29.06 16.44 -11.84
CA THR A 41 -29.84 15.54 -10.98
C THR A 41 -28.93 14.96 -9.90
N CYS A 42 -29.41 14.86 -8.66
CA CYS A 42 -28.68 14.20 -7.58
C CYS A 42 -28.87 12.70 -7.65
N VAL A 43 -27.77 11.94 -7.76
CA VAL A 43 -27.75 10.47 -7.74
C VAL A 43 -27.05 9.97 -6.48
N LEU A 44 -27.34 8.75 -6.05
CA LEU A 44 -26.71 8.16 -4.86
C LEU A 44 -25.22 7.92 -5.07
N CYS A 45 -24.41 8.12 -4.03
CA CYS A 45 -22.97 7.79 -4.06
C CYS A 45 -22.70 6.32 -4.40
N SER A 46 -23.63 5.42 -4.09
CA SER A 46 -23.54 3.98 -4.39
C SER A 46 -24.02 3.58 -5.78
N ASP A 47 -24.56 4.48 -6.59
CA ASP A 47 -25.09 4.15 -7.92
C ASP A 47 -23.96 4.06 -8.96
N SER A 48 -23.35 2.88 -9.07
CA SER A 48 -22.28 2.60 -10.04
C SER A 48 -22.69 2.79 -11.49
N THR A 49 -24.00 2.71 -11.82
CA THR A 49 -24.50 2.97 -13.19
C THR A 49 -24.45 4.44 -13.57
N LYS A 50 -24.30 5.33 -12.58
CA LYS A 50 -24.23 6.79 -12.74
C LYS A 50 -22.87 7.37 -12.34
N GLY A 51 -21.84 6.52 -12.23
CA GLY A 51 -20.49 6.92 -11.83
C GLY A 51 -20.27 6.97 -10.32
N GLY A 52 -21.18 6.38 -9.54
CA GLY A 52 -21.00 6.13 -8.11
C GLY A 52 -19.99 5.01 -7.81
N ILE A 53 -19.68 4.83 -6.54
CA ILE A 53 -18.77 3.81 -6.02
C ILE A 53 -19.60 2.80 -5.24
N ASP A 54 -19.52 1.52 -5.60
CA ASP A 54 -20.28 0.46 -4.93
C ASP A 54 -20.03 0.46 -3.42
N HIS A 55 -21.09 0.23 -2.63
CA HIS A 55 -21.07 0.30 -1.16
C HIS A 55 -20.63 1.67 -0.57
N CYS A 56 -20.66 2.75 -1.34
CA CYS A 56 -20.34 4.08 -0.83
C CYS A 56 -21.57 4.80 -0.27
N ALA A 57 -21.53 5.13 1.03
CA ALA A 57 -22.61 5.83 1.73
C ALA A 57 -22.50 7.35 1.59
N GLU A 58 -21.29 7.90 1.67
CA GLU A 58 -21.02 9.33 1.53
C GLU A 58 -19.84 9.55 0.59
N CYS A 59 -19.92 10.56 -0.27
CA CYS A 59 -18.91 10.86 -1.27
C CYS A 59 -18.69 12.36 -1.45
N SER A 60 -17.53 12.71 -1.99
CA SER A 60 -17.14 14.08 -2.33
C SER A 60 -16.79 14.18 -3.82
N LEU A 61 -17.03 15.35 -4.41
CA LEU A 61 -16.69 15.61 -5.80
C LEU A 61 -15.18 15.78 -5.96
N LEU A 62 -14.57 15.09 -6.93
CA LEU A 62 -13.21 15.39 -7.35
C LEU A 62 -13.22 16.66 -8.22
N THR A 63 -12.34 17.59 -7.90
CA THR A 63 -12.19 18.82 -8.69
C THR A 63 -11.53 18.47 -10.03
N SER A 64 -12.31 18.47 -11.11
CA SER A 64 -11.83 18.11 -12.44
C SER A 64 -10.67 19.01 -12.89
N LYS A 65 -9.49 18.43 -13.07
CA LYS A 65 -8.40 19.06 -13.82
C LYS A 65 -8.69 18.87 -15.31
N ALA A 66 -9.41 19.84 -15.88
CA ALA A 66 -9.75 20.01 -17.29
C ALA A 66 -10.79 19.04 -17.91
N LYS A 67 -11.97 19.58 -18.22
CA LYS A 67 -12.88 19.17 -19.32
C LYS A 67 -13.25 17.67 -19.42
N SER A 68 -13.47 16.97 -18.32
CA SER A 68 -14.21 15.70 -18.35
C SER A 68 -15.69 15.95 -18.02
N SER A 69 -16.59 15.49 -18.89
CA SER A 69 -18.05 15.54 -18.72
C SER A 69 -18.60 14.44 -17.78
N THR A 70 -17.73 13.64 -17.19
CA THR A 70 -18.06 12.67 -16.13
C THR A 70 -17.63 13.23 -14.78
N VAL A 71 -18.60 13.39 -13.88
CA VAL A 71 -18.34 13.73 -12.48
C VAL A 71 -17.64 12.54 -11.84
N LEU A 72 -16.39 12.72 -11.43
CA LEU A 72 -15.61 11.71 -10.72
C LEU A 72 -15.76 11.99 -9.22
N ILE A 73 -16.24 11.03 -8.45
CA ILE A 73 -16.39 11.16 -6.99
C ILE A 73 -15.28 10.38 -6.27
N THR A 74 -15.03 10.74 -5.02
CA THR A 74 -14.29 9.91 -4.05
C THR A 74 -15.23 9.54 -2.92
N CYS A 75 -15.19 8.29 -2.49
CA CYS A 75 -15.92 7.84 -1.33
C CYS A 75 -15.24 8.36 -0.06
N THR A 76 -16.03 8.93 0.84
CA THR A 76 -15.57 9.39 2.15
C THR A 76 -16.03 8.46 3.26
N LYS A 77 -17.06 7.64 3.00
CA LYS A 77 -17.59 6.67 3.96
C LYS A 77 -18.30 5.54 3.26
N CYS A 78 -17.98 4.32 3.64
CA CYS A 78 -18.65 3.13 3.14
C CYS A 78 -19.88 2.78 3.98
N SER A 79 -20.93 2.22 3.35
CA SER A 79 -22.09 1.63 4.05
C SER A 79 -21.70 0.35 4.80
N ASP A 80 -20.79 -0.39 4.21
CA ASP A 80 -20.19 -1.64 4.64
C ASP A 80 -18.82 -1.77 3.98
N ASN A 81 -17.98 -2.68 4.44
CA ASN A 81 -16.58 -2.80 3.99
C ASN A 81 -15.70 -1.62 4.45
N ALA A 82 -14.40 -1.70 4.16
CA ALA A 82 -13.42 -0.71 4.59
C ALA A 82 -13.11 0.27 3.44
N LEU A 83 -13.06 1.57 3.73
CA LEU A 83 -12.67 2.56 2.74
C LEU A 83 -11.22 2.35 2.29
N SER A 84 -10.99 2.26 0.98
CA SER A 84 -9.66 2.14 0.38
C SER A 84 -8.75 3.34 0.73
N PRO A 85 -7.41 3.18 0.67
CA PRO A 85 -6.48 4.27 0.99
C PRO A 85 -6.63 5.54 0.13
N VAL A 86 -7.15 5.41 -1.09
CA VAL A 86 -7.37 6.53 -2.02
C VAL A 86 -8.85 6.91 -2.18
N GLY A 87 -9.74 6.25 -1.44
CA GLY A 87 -11.17 6.54 -1.43
C GLY A 87 -11.88 6.26 -2.76
N ASP A 88 -11.38 5.36 -3.59
CA ASP A 88 -12.01 4.99 -4.87
C ASP A 88 -12.91 3.76 -4.76
N ALA A 89 -12.75 2.96 -3.70
CA ALA A 89 -13.53 1.76 -3.45
C ALA A 89 -13.80 1.50 -1.96
N CYS A 90 -14.82 0.69 -1.71
CA CYS A 90 -15.17 0.10 -0.41
C CYS A 90 -14.82 -1.39 -0.41
N LEU A 91 -13.70 -1.74 0.22
CA LEU A 91 -13.01 -3.02 0.05
C LEU A 91 -13.31 -4.00 1.19
N ARG A 92 -13.73 -5.23 0.83
CA ARG A 92 -13.95 -6.31 1.81
C ARG A 92 -12.68 -6.68 2.58
N LYS A 93 -11.53 -6.56 1.92
CA LYS A 93 -10.20 -6.80 2.45
C LYS A 93 -9.30 -5.65 2.04
N CYS A 94 -8.56 -5.10 2.99
CA CYS A 94 -7.60 -4.05 2.69
C CYS A 94 -6.47 -4.55 1.77
N PRO A 95 -6.01 -3.71 0.83
CA PRO A 95 -4.96 -4.07 -0.11
C PRO A 95 -3.62 -4.23 0.62
N ALA A 96 -2.65 -4.87 -0.04
CA ALA A 96 -1.31 -5.03 0.52
C ALA A 96 -0.71 -3.66 0.94
N GLY A 97 0.06 -3.66 2.03
CA GLY A 97 0.59 -2.44 2.62
C GLY A 97 -0.44 -1.60 3.36
N SER A 98 -1.60 -2.14 3.70
CA SER A 98 -2.58 -1.49 4.57
C SER A 98 -3.26 -2.51 5.48
N TYR A 99 -3.87 -2.01 6.56
CA TYR A 99 -4.61 -2.79 7.53
C TYR A 99 -5.91 -2.08 7.90
N GLU A 100 -6.88 -2.84 8.37
CA GLU A 100 -8.19 -2.29 8.72
C GLU A 100 -8.14 -1.61 10.09
N THR A 101 -8.69 -0.39 10.16
CA THR A 101 -8.96 0.32 11.41
C THR A 101 -10.37 0.88 11.41
N THR A 102 -10.82 1.32 12.59
CA THR A 102 -12.09 2.04 12.76
C THR A 102 -11.82 3.48 13.19
N THR A 103 -12.48 4.43 12.54
CA THR A 103 -12.42 5.84 12.97
C THR A 103 -13.38 6.09 14.13
N ALA A 104 -13.06 7.09 14.96
CA ALA A 104 -13.97 7.60 15.98
C ALA A 104 -14.48 8.99 15.56
N PRO A 105 -15.76 9.35 15.83
CA PRO A 105 -16.75 8.58 16.60
C PRO A 105 -17.63 7.63 15.75
N ASP A 106 -17.55 7.72 14.43
CA ASP A 106 -18.51 7.10 13.51
C ASP A 106 -18.32 5.59 13.28
N ASN A 107 -17.28 4.98 13.88
CA ASN A 107 -16.91 3.58 13.72
C ASN A 107 -16.75 3.15 12.25
N THR A 108 -16.32 4.06 11.37
CA THR A 108 -16.16 3.73 9.95
C THR A 108 -14.92 2.88 9.76
N ARG A 109 -15.05 1.78 9.02
CA ARG A 109 -13.93 0.90 8.66
C ARG A 109 -13.13 1.55 7.55
N VAL A 110 -11.81 1.65 7.72
CA VAL A 110 -10.89 2.24 6.73
C VAL A 110 -9.64 1.39 6.60
N CYS A 111 -9.01 1.41 5.43
CA CYS A 111 -7.73 0.78 5.18
C CYS A 111 -6.61 1.78 5.46
N THR A 112 -6.00 1.67 6.63
CA THR A 112 -4.88 2.49 7.06
C THR A 112 -3.57 1.94 6.47
N PRO A 113 -2.76 2.77 5.80
CA PRO A 113 -1.47 2.33 5.28
C PRO A 113 -0.50 1.86 6.38
N CYS A 114 0.26 0.81 6.09
CA CYS A 114 1.49 0.45 6.80
C CYS A 114 2.62 1.42 6.39
N HIS A 115 3.81 1.26 6.99
CA HIS A 115 5.02 1.86 6.42
C HIS A 115 5.19 1.43 4.95
N SER A 116 5.64 2.33 4.08
CA SER A 116 5.67 2.13 2.62
C SER A 116 6.54 0.95 2.16
N SER A 117 7.48 0.48 3.00
CA SER A 117 8.29 -0.71 2.72
C SER A 117 7.62 -2.03 3.15
N CYS A 118 6.56 -2.00 3.95
CA CYS A 118 5.86 -3.20 4.43
C CYS A 118 4.78 -3.63 3.44
N ALA A 119 4.76 -4.92 3.07
CA ALA A 119 3.59 -5.50 2.40
C ALA A 119 2.47 -5.85 3.38
N SER A 120 2.78 -5.99 4.67
CA SER A 120 1.83 -6.11 5.78
C SER A 120 2.50 -5.68 7.08
N CYS A 121 1.73 -5.22 8.05
CA CYS A 121 2.21 -4.74 9.35
C CYS A 121 1.28 -5.18 10.48
N ASN A 122 1.76 -5.08 11.72
CA ASN A 122 0.97 -5.43 12.92
C ASN A 122 0.06 -4.28 13.39
N ASN A 123 -0.82 -3.82 12.49
CA ASN A 123 -1.74 -2.70 12.72
C ASN A 123 -1.08 -1.41 13.25
N ASP A 124 0.17 -1.18 12.84
CA ASP A 124 0.99 -0.05 13.24
C ASP A 124 1.72 0.46 11.98
N PRO A 125 1.66 1.76 11.65
CA PRO A 125 2.30 2.31 10.46
C PRO A 125 3.82 2.50 10.59
N SER A 126 4.44 2.16 11.73
CA SER A 126 5.88 2.31 11.95
C SER A 126 6.73 1.40 11.07
N GLN A 127 7.96 1.82 10.75
CA GLN A 127 8.87 1.06 9.89
C GLN A 127 9.29 -0.31 10.49
N ASN A 128 9.21 -0.46 11.81
CA ASN A 128 9.62 -1.66 12.54
C ASN A 128 8.46 -2.63 12.82
N SER A 129 7.25 -2.31 12.38
CA SER A 129 6.06 -3.14 12.61
C SER A 129 5.77 -4.11 11.44
N CYS A 130 6.61 -4.15 10.41
CA CYS A 130 6.37 -4.99 9.24
C CYS A 130 6.32 -6.48 9.65
N THR A 131 5.37 -7.22 9.07
CA THR A 131 5.22 -8.67 9.24
C THR A 131 5.51 -9.44 7.94
N SER A 132 5.54 -8.72 6.82
CA SER A 132 5.95 -9.16 5.49
C SER A 132 6.47 -7.97 4.67
N CYS A 133 7.29 -8.24 3.66
CA CYS A 133 7.94 -7.23 2.84
C CYS A 133 7.49 -7.34 1.38
N TYR A 134 7.55 -6.22 0.67
CA TYR A 134 7.37 -6.23 -0.79
C TYR A 134 8.49 -7.04 -1.47
N PRO A 135 8.23 -7.60 -2.67
CA PRO A 135 9.23 -8.32 -3.46
C PRO A 135 10.52 -7.51 -3.63
N GLY A 136 11.67 -8.14 -3.45
CA GLY A 136 12.98 -7.47 -3.45
C GLY A 136 13.45 -6.98 -2.09
N PHE A 137 12.66 -7.18 -1.03
CA PHE A 137 13.00 -6.82 0.34
C PHE A 137 12.87 -8.01 1.29
N VAL A 138 13.69 -8.04 2.33
CA VAL A 138 13.71 -9.06 3.38
C VAL A 138 13.38 -8.42 4.73
N LEU A 139 12.70 -9.16 5.61
CA LEU A 139 12.33 -8.68 6.93
C LEU A 139 13.49 -8.84 7.90
N ASP A 140 14.17 -7.73 8.21
CA ASP A 140 15.19 -7.68 9.24
C ASP A 140 14.56 -7.56 10.63
N HIS A 141 14.49 -8.69 11.33
CA HIS A 141 14.04 -8.77 12.71
C HIS A 141 15.16 -9.32 13.61
N THR A 142 15.29 -8.76 14.82
CA THR A 142 16.35 -9.16 15.76
C THR A 142 15.88 -10.17 16.81
N ASN A 143 14.59 -10.26 17.15
CA ASN A 143 14.01 -11.27 18.06
C ASN A 143 12.46 -11.20 18.09
N GLY A 144 11.78 -11.53 16.99
CA GLY A 144 10.32 -11.52 16.96
C GLY A 144 9.73 -11.58 15.55
N PRO A 145 8.39 -11.55 15.42
CA PRO A 145 7.72 -11.62 14.13
C PRO A 145 7.70 -10.26 13.38
N LEU A 146 8.17 -9.19 14.02
CA LEU A 146 8.15 -7.82 13.52
C LEU A 146 9.57 -7.36 13.19
N GLY A 147 9.71 -6.55 12.15
CA GLY A 147 10.98 -6.01 11.74
C GLY A 147 10.86 -4.92 10.69
N MET A 148 12.01 -4.49 10.18
CA MET A 148 12.10 -3.53 9.08
C MET A 148 12.34 -4.26 7.77
N CYS A 149 11.69 -3.82 6.69
CA CYS A 149 12.00 -4.33 5.36
C CYS A 149 13.23 -3.63 4.79
N ILE A 150 14.31 -4.38 4.56
CA ILE A 150 15.56 -3.93 3.93
C ILE A 150 15.74 -4.60 2.57
N PRO A 151 16.50 -4.00 1.63
CA PRO A 151 16.74 -4.64 0.33
C PRO A 151 17.30 -6.05 0.48
N GLU A 152 16.83 -6.99 -0.34
CA GLU A 152 17.33 -8.36 -0.36
C GLU A 152 18.85 -8.39 -0.59
N CYS A 153 19.53 -9.42 -0.07
CA CYS A 153 20.97 -9.57 -0.24
C CYS A 153 21.79 -8.37 0.30
N THR A 154 21.37 -7.77 1.41
CA THR A 154 22.13 -6.73 2.12
C THR A 154 22.28 -7.05 3.61
N GLY A 155 23.18 -6.34 4.30
CA GLY A 155 23.44 -6.53 5.73
C GLY A 155 23.72 -7.99 6.09
N LYS A 156 23.11 -8.47 7.19
CA LYS A 156 23.24 -9.85 7.68
C LYS A 156 22.81 -10.93 6.68
N TYR A 157 21.99 -10.59 5.69
CA TYR A 157 21.54 -11.52 4.65
C TYR A 157 22.55 -11.66 3.48
N ALA A 158 23.58 -10.81 3.45
CA ALA A 158 24.72 -10.92 2.53
C ALA A 158 26.02 -11.34 3.23
N GLU A 159 26.12 -11.09 4.53
CA GLU A 159 27.26 -11.50 5.35
C GLU A 159 27.52 -13.00 5.22
N ASN A 160 28.77 -13.36 4.94
CA ASN A 160 29.22 -14.74 4.70
C ASN A 160 28.50 -15.51 3.59
N CYS A 161 27.66 -14.84 2.78
CA CYS A 161 27.14 -15.44 1.56
C CYS A 161 28.25 -15.61 0.53
N ALA A 162 28.27 -16.73 -0.18
CA ALA A 162 29.24 -16.91 -1.25
C ALA A 162 28.90 -16.02 -2.45
N ASN A 163 29.93 -15.64 -3.23
CA ASN A 163 29.74 -14.69 -4.32
C ASN A 163 28.73 -15.21 -5.35
N GLY A 164 27.77 -14.36 -5.73
CA GLY A 164 26.70 -14.71 -6.67
C GLY A 164 25.69 -15.73 -6.13
N GLN A 165 25.72 -16.08 -4.84
CA GLN A 165 24.83 -17.08 -4.25
C GLN A 165 23.59 -16.49 -3.56
N CYS A 166 23.26 -15.21 -3.78
CA CYS A 166 21.96 -14.68 -3.38
C CYS A 166 20.88 -15.06 -4.41
N THR A 167 20.52 -16.34 -4.42
CA THR A 167 19.66 -16.93 -5.45
C THR A 167 18.51 -17.77 -4.90
N ALA A 168 18.49 -18.05 -3.58
CA ALA A 168 17.39 -18.80 -2.96
C ALA A 168 16.14 -17.94 -2.95
N LYS A 169 15.07 -18.40 -3.63
CA LYS A 169 13.79 -17.69 -3.66
C LYS A 169 12.88 -18.25 -2.58
N ILE A 170 12.56 -17.43 -1.59
CA ILE A 170 11.65 -17.77 -0.50
C ILE A 170 10.53 -16.74 -0.52
N GLY A 171 9.33 -17.19 -0.90
CA GLY A 171 8.26 -16.29 -1.29
C GLY A 171 8.70 -15.44 -2.50
N SER A 172 8.64 -14.12 -2.34
CA SER A 172 8.93 -13.15 -3.39
C SER A 172 10.34 -12.53 -3.34
N SER A 173 11.16 -12.91 -2.36
CA SER A 173 12.48 -12.30 -2.12
C SER A 173 13.61 -13.33 -2.17
N LYS A 174 14.83 -12.83 -2.40
CA LYS A 174 16.03 -13.65 -2.49
C LYS A 174 16.82 -13.65 -1.19
N TYR A 175 17.41 -14.81 -0.94
CA TYR A 175 18.26 -15.10 0.20
C TYR A 175 19.52 -15.82 -0.27
N CYS A 176 20.47 -15.97 0.64
CA CYS A 176 21.67 -16.75 0.38
C CYS A 176 21.31 -18.24 0.20
N SER A 177 21.55 -18.80 -0.98
CA SER A 177 21.38 -20.23 -1.29
C SER A 177 22.58 -21.06 -0.86
N ARG A 178 23.75 -20.42 -0.71
CA ARG A 178 25.00 -21.09 -0.34
C ARG A 178 25.95 -20.10 0.33
N CYS A 179 26.40 -20.48 1.52
CA CYS A 179 27.33 -19.69 2.31
C CYS A 179 28.80 -20.02 1.97
N LYS A 180 29.72 -19.20 2.48
CA LYS A 180 31.15 -19.50 2.47
C LYS A 180 31.44 -20.74 3.33
N THR A 181 32.58 -21.38 3.08
CA THR A 181 33.04 -22.53 3.88
C THR A 181 33.04 -22.19 5.36
N GLY A 182 32.53 -23.10 6.19
CA GLY A 182 32.36 -22.90 7.64
C GLY A 182 31.01 -22.28 8.04
N PHE A 183 30.11 -22.03 7.09
CA PHE A 183 28.77 -21.48 7.32
C PHE A 183 27.69 -22.26 6.58
N VAL A 184 26.44 -22.14 7.04
CA VAL A 184 25.25 -22.71 6.39
C VAL A 184 24.07 -21.73 6.44
N PRO A 185 23.12 -21.77 5.48
CA PRO A 185 22.00 -20.84 5.46
C PRO A 185 20.87 -21.31 6.40
N VAL A 186 20.54 -20.48 7.39
CA VAL A 186 19.38 -20.66 8.28
C VAL A 186 18.56 -19.38 8.25
N ASP A 187 17.28 -19.47 7.87
CA ASP A 187 16.40 -18.33 7.59
C ASP A 187 17.01 -17.28 6.66
N GLY A 188 17.84 -17.76 5.72
CA GLY A 188 18.53 -16.95 4.73
C GLY A 188 19.77 -16.20 5.24
N ILE A 189 20.17 -16.40 6.50
CA ILE A 189 21.38 -15.85 7.10
C ILE A 189 22.45 -16.95 7.15
N CYS A 190 23.69 -16.59 6.82
CA CYS A 190 24.81 -17.52 6.92
C CYS A 190 25.32 -17.62 8.36
N VAL A 191 24.95 -18.69 9.05
CA VAL A 191 25.36 -18.97 10.43
C VAL A 191 26.56 -19.90 10.46
N SER A 192 27.48 -19.65 11.41
CA SER A 192 28.72 -20.43 11.55
C SER A 192 28.42 -21.84 12.06
N VAL A 193 29.00 -22.87 11.42
CA VAL A 193 28.89 -24.27 11.86
C VAL A 193 29.74 -24.59 13.09
N ALA A 194 30.74 -23.75 13.38
CA ALA A 194 31.62 -23.92 14.54
C ALA A 194 30.97 -23.43 15.84
N SER A 195 30.01 -22.51 15.73
CA SER A 195 29.20 -22.04 16.85
C SER A 195 28.26 -23.18 17.26
N ARG A 196 28.52 -23.87 18.38
CA ARG A 196 27.64 -24.92 18.94
C ARG A 196 26.31 -24.36 19.50
N GLY A 197 25.70 -23.39 18.81
CA GLY A 197 24.43 -22.77 19.13
C GLY A 197 23.22 -23.60 18.69
N ARG A 198 22.02 -23.06 18.89
CA ARG A 198 20.76 -23.71 18.54
C ARG A 198 20.63 -23.86 17.03
N GLU A 199 21.15 -22.90 16.27
CA GLU A 199 21.03 -22.80 14.82
C GLU A 199 21.86 -23.87 14.08
N THR A 200 22.99 -24.30 14.65
CA THR A 200 23.78 -25.42 14.12
C THR A 200 23.19 -26.79 14.45
N THR A 201 22.19 -26.85 15.34
CA THR A 201 21.41 -28.07 15.57
C THR A 201 20.36 -28.28 14.48
N ILE A 202 19.88 -27.19 13.86
CA ILE A 202 18.77 -27.18 12.90
C ILE A 202 19.19 -27.72 11.54
N CYS A 203 20.37 -27.35 11.06
CA CYS A 203 20.90 -27.73 9.76
C CYS A 203 22.00 -28.78 9.91
N THR A 204 21.86 -29.91 9.20
CA THR A 204 22.97 -30.85 8.98
C THR A 204 23.81 -30.31 7.83
N PRO A 205 25.07 -29.88 8.05
CA PRO A 205 25.88 -29.28 6.99
C PRO A 205 26.32 -30.31 5.96
N LYS A 206 26.20 -29.98 4.68
CA LYS A 206 26.72 -30.83 3.59
C LYS A 206 28.23 -30.67 3.36
N GLY A 207 28.82 -29.59 3.88
CA GLY A 207 30.24 -29.24 3.73
C GLY A 207 30.57 -28.33 2.55
N ASP A 208 29.60 -28.04 1.67
CA ASP A 208 29.75 -27.14 0.51
C ASP A 208 29.18 -25.72 0.74
N GLY A 209 28.80 -25.41 1.98
CA GLY A 209 28.13 -24.16 2.35
C GLY A 209 26.60 -24.23 2.30
N THR A 210 26.02 -25.42 2.13
CA THR A 210 24.57 -25.68 2.16
C THR A 210 24.18 -26.68 3.25
N CYS A 211 22.88 -26.78 3.50
CA CYS A 211 22.27 -27.79 4.36
C CYS A 211 21.90 -29.06 3.56
N GLU A 212 22.27 -30.23 4.08
CA GLU A 212 21.82 -31.53 3.57
C GLU A 212 20.40 -31.86 4.05
N SER A 213 20.10 -31.57 5.31
CA SER A 213 18.79 -31.80 5.92
C SER A 213 18.53 -30.79 7.03
N CYS A 214 17.26 -30.54 7.32
CA CYS A 214 16.83 -29.68 8.43
C CYS A 214 16.24 -30.52 9.58
N LYS A 215 15.89 -29.89 10.70
CA LYS A 215 15.22 -30.53 11.85
C LYS A 215 14.00 -29.73 12.32
N ASP A 216 13.27 -30.31 13.27
CA ASP A 216 12.14 -29.67 13.95
C ASP A 216 11.08 -29.14 12.96
N THR A 217 10.67 -27.88 13.14
CA THR A 217 9.71 -27.14 12.31
C THR A 217 10.39 -26.33 11.19
N TYR A 218 11.64 -26.64 10.88
CA TYR A 218 12.33 -26.10 9.71
C TYR A 218 12.11 -27.03 8.52
N PHE A 219 12.24 -26.49 7.31
CA PHE A 219 12.22 -27.26 6.08
C PHE A 219 13.37 -26.87 5.15
N LEU A 220 13.83 -27.84 4.36
CA LEU A 220 14.86 -27.63 3.36
C LEU A 220 14.27 -26.92 2.14
N GLN A 221 14.87 -25.79 1.74
CA GLN A 221 14.53 -25.10 0.51
C GLN A 221 15.79 -24.45 -0.07
N SER A 222 16.07 -24.65 -1.37
CA SER A 222 17.19 -23.96 -2.05
C SER A 222 18.54 -24.01 -1.31
N GLY A 223 18.87 -25.12 -0.65
CA GLY A 223 20.14 -25.32 0.07
C GLY A 223 20.21 -24.77 1.50
N GLY A 224 19.12 -24.20 2.03
CA GLY A 224 19.03 -23.67 3.40
C GLY A 224 17.85 -24.23 4.19
N CYS A 225 17.87 -24.01 5.51
CA CYS A 225 16.78 -24.37 6.41
C CYS A 225 15.94 -23.14 6.79
N TYR A 226 14.63 -23.23 6.61
CA TYR A 226 13.70 -22.11 6.87
C TYR A 226 12.60 -22.51 7.84
N GLN A 227 12.29 -21.66 8.81
CA GLN A 227 11.26 -21.94 9.82
C GLN A 227 9.85 -21.77 9.24
N SER A 228 8.98 -22.78 9.33
CA SER A 228 7.62 -22.69 8.77
C SER A 228 6.69 -21.74 9.53
N THR A 229 7.05 -21.33 10.74
CA THR A 229 6.24 -20.47 11.61
C THR A 229 6.74 -19.03 11.69
N ALA A 230 7.86 -18.70 11.04
CA ALA A 230 8.46 -17.37 11.05
C ALA A 230 8.84 -16.92 9.63
N TYR A 231 9.03 -15.61 9.44
CA TYR A 231 9.51 -15.10 8.16
C TYR A 231 11.00 -15.49 7.99
N PRO A 232 11.45 -15.90 6.79
CA PRO A 232 10.69 -15.98 5.54
C PRO A 232 10.00 -17.32 5.30
N GLY A 233 10.33 -18.39 6.05
CA GLY A 233 9.82 -19.74 5.75
C GLY A 233 8.30 -19.88 5.77
N LYS A 234 7.61 -19.15 6.65
CA LYS A 234 6.13 -19.06 6.72
C LYS A 234 5.46 -18.53 5.44
N THR A 235 6.22 -17.98 4.50
CA THR A 235 5.69 -17.52 3.21
C THR A 235 5.54 -18.66 2.20
N LEU A 236 6.20 -19.80 2.44
CA LEU A 236 6.26 -20.91 1.49
C LEU A 236 5.73 -22.21 2.08
N CYS A 237 5.97 -22.46 3.36
CA CYS A 237 5.55 -23.68 4.04
C CYS A 237 4.59 -23.37 5.19
N GLU A 238 3.40 -23.97 5.16
CA GLU A 238 2.39 -23.83 6.21
C GLU A 238 2.73 -24.71 7.42
N LYS A 239 3.24 -25.91 7.15
CA LYS A 239 3.55 -26.89 8.18
C LYS A 239 4.80 -27.69 7.83
N ALA A 240 5.78 -27.64 8.71
CA ALA A 240 6.98 -28.46 8.61
C ALA A 240 7.10 -29.43 9.80
N SER A 241 7.72 -30.58 9.53
CA SER A 241 8.05 -31.59 10.53
C SER A 241 9.27 -32.37 10.08
N ASN A 242 10.15 -32.70 11.04
CA ASN A 242 11.36 -33.48 10.80
C ASN A 242 12.23 -32.91 9.67
N GLY A 243 12.33 -31.58 9.60
CA GLY A 243 13.15 -30.93 8.58
C GLY A 243 12.53 -30.81 7.19
N LYS A 244 11.24 -31.13 7.04
CA LYS A 244 10.55 -31.18 5.74
C LYS A 244 9.26 -30.40 5.77
N CYS A 245 8.95 -29.69 4.68
CA CYS A 245 7.62 -29.15 4.50
C CYS A 245 6.65 -30.30 4.21
N THR A 246 5.53 -30.30 4.91
CA THR A 246 4.45 -31.27 4.75
C THR A 246 3.23 -30.66 4.05
N LYS A 247 3.16 -29.33 4.00
CA LYS A 247 2.11 -28.58 3.31
C LYS A 247 2.65 -27.25 2.81
N CYS A 248 2.78 -27.10 1.49
CA CYS A 248 3.18 -25.84 0.86
C CYS A 248 2.00 -24.87 0.80
N ILE A 249 2.27 -23.58 1.02
CA ILE A 249 1.26 -22.51 0.98
C ILE A 249 0.81 -22.24 -0.46
N ASN A 250 1.74 -22.36 -1.41
CA ASN A 250 1.53 -22.08 -2.84
C ASN A 250 0.75 -23.19 -3.60
N LEU A 251 -0.03 -23.99 -2.88
CA LEU A 251 -0.85 -25.10 -3.36
C LEU A 251 -0.10 -26.30 -3.94
N GLN A 252 1.23 -26.25 -4.01
CA GLN A 252 2.05 -27.33 -4.57
C GLN A 252 2.18 -28.52 -3.61
N THR A 253 2.50 -29.68 -4.16
CA THR A 253 2.85 -30.87 -3.38
C THR A 253 4.33 -30.78 -2.99
N PRO A 254 4.69 -30.93 -1.70
CA PRO A 254 6.09 -30.99 -1.29
C PRO A 254 6.83 -32.14 -2.00
N GLU A 255 8.08 -31.88 -2.38
CA GLU A 255 8.99 -32.88 -2.94
C GLU A 255 9.43 -33.90 -1.88
N LYS A 256 10.13 -34.96 -2.30
CA LYS A 256 10.60 -36.02 -1.40
C LYS A 256 11.52 -35.51 -0.28
N ASP A 257 12.28 -34.47 -0.56
CA ASP A 257 13.17 -33.80 0.40
C ASP A 257 12.42 -32.79 1.30
N GLY A 258 11.14 -32.56 1.05
CA GLY A 258 10.31 -31.61 1.78
C GLY A 258 10.40 -30.17 1.25
N SER A 259 11.05 -29.95 0.11
CA SER A 259 11.05 -28.64 -0.55
C SER A 259 9.73 -28.38 -1.28
N CYS A 260 9.37 -27.11 -1.45
CA CYS A 260 8.17 -26.71 -2.17
C CYS A 260 8.54 -26.25 -3.59
N PRO A 261 7.94 -26.85 -4.64
CA PRO A 261 8.06 -26.35 -6.01
C PRO A 261 7.64 -24.87 -6.08
N LEU A 262 8.36 -24.06 -6.83
CA LEU A 262 8.09 -22.63 -6.95
C LEU A 262 7.13 -22.33 -8.10
N CYS A 263 6.23 -21.37 -7.89
CA CYS A 263 5.42 -20.80 -8.94
C CYS A 263 6.26 -19.88 -9.85
N ALA A 264 5.67 -19.45 -10.98
CA ALA A 264 6.27 -18.42 -11.83
C ALA A 264 6.57 -17.12 -11.07
N ALA A 265 7.46 -16.29 -11.59
CA ALA A 265 7.82 -15.03 -10.94
C ALA A 265 6.59 -14.13 -10.71
N GLY A 266 6.48 -13.54 -9.51
CA GLY A 266 5.34 -12.71 -9.11
C GLY A 266 4.10 -13.48 -8.64
N CYS A 267 4.10 -14.80 -8.77
CA CYS A 267 2.98 -15.68 -8.46
C CYS A 267 3.04 -16.21 -7.03
N ASP A 268 2.04 -15.88 -6.22
CA ASP A 268 1.94 -16.38 -4.83
C ASP A 268 1.33 -17.78 -4.82
N LEU A 269 0.24 -17.96 -5.56
CA LEU A 269 -0.46 -19.25 -5.71
C LEU A 269 -0.52 -19.63 -7.19
N CYS A 270 -0.23 -20.90 -7.49
CA CYS A 270 -0.31 -21.44 -8.83
C CYS A 270 -1.01 -22.81 -8.87
N ASP A 271 -1.47 -23.19 -10.06
CA ASP A 271 -2.07 -24.48 -10.33
C ASP A 271 -1.11 -25.63 -10.00
N LYS A 272 -1.66 -26.73 -9.48
CA LYS A 272 -0.89 -27.94 -9.09
C LYS A 272 -0.23 -28.65 -10.26
N SER A 273 -0.87 -28.61 -11.43
CA SER A 273 -0.43 -29.31 -12.63
C SER A 273 0.49 -28.42 -13.49
N ASN A 274 0.39 -27.10 -13.32
CA ASN A 274 1.19 -26.13 -14.06
C ASN A 274 1.54 -24.89 -13.21
N THR A 275 2.78 -24.85 -12.72
CA THR A 275 3.31 -23.75 -11.90
C THR A 275 3.37 -22.38 -12.59
N LYS A 276 3.08 -22.32 -13.90
CA LYS A 276 2.98 -21.08 -14.68
C LYS A 276 1.56 -20.47 -14.70
N THR A 277 0.55 -21.23 -14.28
CA THR A 277 -0.83 -20.75 -14.20
C THR A 277 -1.08 -20.19 -12.81
N CYS A 278 -1.10 -18.86 -12.70
CA CYS A 278 -1.29 -18.16 -11.42
C CYS A 278 -2.77 -17.96 -11.11
N SER A 279 -3.10 -18.12 -9.83
CA SER A 279 -4.41 -17.80 -9.27
C SER A 279 -4.37 -16.66 -8.27
N ALA A 280 -3.20 -16.36 -7.70
CA ALA A 280 -2.96 -15.17 -6.88
C ALA A 280 -1.53 -14.68 -7.04
N CYS A 281 -1.35 -13.37 -6.85
CA CYS A 281 -0.09 -12.68 -7.05
C CYS A 281 0.48 -12.16 -5.73
N PHE A 282 1.80 -12.05 -5.67
CA PHE A 282 2.47 -11.40 -4.56
C PHE A 282 2.11 -9.90 -4.52
N PRO A 283 2.22 -9.25 -3.35
CA PRO A 283 2.18 -7.79 -3.24
C PRO A 283 3.08 -7.11 -4.28
N GLY A 284 2.62 -6.01 -4.87
CA GLY A 284 3.30 -5.34 -5.99
C GLY A 284 2.95 -5.89 -7.37
N TYR A 285 2.06 -6.87 -7.44
CA TYR A 285 1.58 -7.46 -8.69
C TYR A 285 0.05 -7.58 -8.69
N TYR A 286 -0.55 -7.42 -9.86
CA TYR A 286 -1.96 -7.73 -10.11
C TYR A 286 -2.09 -8.95 -11.02
N LEU A 287 -3.22 -9.65 -10.91
CA LEU A 287 -3.54 -10.80 -11.75
C LEU A 287 -4.10 -10.33 -13.10
N SER A 288 -3.49 -10.77 -14.19
CA SER A 288 -3.96 -10.55 -15.56
C SER A 288 -4.09 -11.91 -16.27
N GLY A 289 -5.34 -12.38 -16.40
CA GLY A 289 -5.63 -13.75 -16.81
C GLY A 289 -5.03 -14.75 -15.82
N THR A 290 -3.97 -15.46 -16.24
CA THR A 290 -3.27 -16.45 -15.40
C THR A 290 -1.83 -16.05 -15.07
N LYS A 291 -1.48 -14.77 -15.23
CA LYS A 291 -0.13 -14.24 -15.01
C LYS A 291 -0.17 -13.05 -14.06
N CYS A 292 0.90 -12.90 -13.30
CA CYS A 292 1.09 -11.75 -12.42
C CYS A 292 1.92 -10.68 -13.12
N THR A 293 1.38 -9.46 -13.19
CA THR A 293 2.06 -8.29 -13.78
C THR A 293 2.33 -7.27 -12.69
N LYS A 294 3.50 -6.62 -12.71
CA LYS A 294 3.85 -5.62 -11.70
C LYS A 294 2.95 -4.40 -11.78
N CYS A 295 2.64 -3.81 -10.63
CA CYS A 295 1.86 -2.58 -10.51
C CYS A 295 2.52 -1.36 -11.17
N ASP A 296 3.84 -1.36 -11.29
CA ASP A 296 4.64 -0.25 -11.85
C ASP A 296 5.00 -0.41 -13.34
N THR A 297 4.55 -1.50 -13.97
CA THR A 297 4.91 -1.85 -15.33
C THR A 297 3.66 -1.81 -16.21
N SER A 298 3.80 -1.22 -17.39
CA SER A 298 2.72 -1.17 -18.39
C SER A 298 2.79 -2.36 -19.34
N ASN A 299 1.63 -2.82 -19.80
CA ASN A 299 1.48 -3.75 -20.91
C ASN A 299 0.60 -3.11 -22.01
N GLU A 300 0.16 -3.89 -23.00
CA GLU A 300 -0.61 -3.37 -24.15
C GLU A 300 -1.97 -2.76 -23.78
N SER A 301 -2.57 -3.16 -22.64
CA SER A 301 -3.92 -2.74 -22.26
C SER A 301 -3.98 -2.02 -20.91
N ILE A 302 -3.07 -2.34 -19.99
CA ILE A 302 -3.02 -1.79 -18.65
C ILE A 302 -1.73 -0.97 -18.46
N THR A 303 -1.89 0.27 -18.03
CA THR A 303 -0.80 1.18 -17.69
C THR A 303 -0.45 1.05 -16.21
N GLY A 304 0.82 0.75 -15.92
CA GLY A 304 1.34 0.70 -14.55
C GLY A 304 1.61 2.11 -14.01
N VAL A 305 1.54 2.26 -12.68
CA VAL A 305 1.86 3.52 -11.99
C VAL A 305 3.26 3.42 -11.41
N LYS A 306 4.15 4.34 -11.81
CA LYS A 306 5.55 4.35 -11.35
C LYS A 306 5.63 4.25 -9.82
N ASP A 307 6.52 3.37 -9.36
CA ASP A 307 6.82 3.09 -7.95
C ASP A 307 5.62 2.56 -7.14
N CYS A 308 4.55 2.11 -7.82
CA CYS A 308 3.41 1.49 -7.18
C CYS A 308 3.72 0.06 -6.72
N VAL A 309 3.42 -0.23 -5.45
CA VAL A 309 3.66 -1.55 -4.83
C VAL A 309 2.38 -2.21 -4.31
N SER A 310 1.24 -1.54 -4.42
CA SER A 310 -0.06 -2.11 -4.11
C SER A 310 -1.08 -1.51 -5.06
N CYS A 311 -1.75 -2.36 -5.85
CA CYS A 311 -2.65 -1.90 -6.89
C CYS A 311 -3.79 -2.87 -7.16
N ASP A 312 -4.82 -2.36 -7.83
CA ASP A 312 -5.89 -3.14 -8.44
C ASP A 312 -5.94 -2.84 -9.96
N PRO A 313 -6.16 -3.85 -10.82
CA PRO A 313 -6.34 -3.61 -12.24
C PRO A 313 -7.73 -3.00 -12.51
N PRO A 314 -7.88 -2.22 -13.60
CA PRO A 314 -9.19 -1.69 -13.97
C PRO A 314 -10.17 -2.82 -14.35
N ASP A 315 -11.46 -2.66 -13.99
CA ASP A 315 -12.52 -3.66 -14.25
C ASP A 315 -12.64 -4.06 -15.74
N SER A 316 -12.42 -3.11 -16.64
CA SER A 316 -12.45 -3.31 -18.09
C SER A 316 -11.20 -4.03 -18.63
N ASN A 317 -10.22 -4.32 -17.77
CA ASN A 317 -8.86 -4.73 -18.12
C ASN A 317 -8.16 -3.74 -19.09
N GLN A 318 -8.61 -2.49 -19.11
CA GLN A 318 -8.07 -1.42 -19.95
C GLN A 318 -7.93 -0.12 -19.14
N GLY A 319 -6.78 0.53 -19.23
CA GLY A 319 -6.51 1.80 -18.53
C GLY A 319 -5.41 1.70 -17.48
N SER A 320 -5.32 2.68 -16.60
CA SER A 320 -4.32 2.67 -15.51
C SER A 320 -4.76 1.75 -14.38
N VAL A 321 -3.80 1.09 -13.72
CA VAL A 321 -4.07 0.49 -12.40
C VAL A 321 -4.45 1.58 -11.40
N THR A 322 -5.32 1.25 -10.44
CA THR A 322 -5.46 2.05 -9.22
C THR A 322 -4.27 1.74 -8.33
N CYS A 323 -3.50 2.75 -7.95
CA CYS A 323 -2.40 2.58 -7.00
C CYS A 323 -2.82 2.97 -5.58
N TYR A 324 -2.70 2.05 -4.64
CA TYR A 324 -2.99 2.27 -3.22
C TYR A 324 -1.78 2.66 -2.40
N VAL A 325 -0.60 2.15 -2.76
CA VAL A 325 0.66 2.41 -2.04
C VAL A 325 1.80 2.57 -3.04
N THR A 326 2.56 3.65 -2.90
CA THR A 326 3.79 3.91 -3.63
C THR A 326 4.99 3.82 -2.70
N GLN A 327 6.13 3.34 -3.21
CA GLN A 327 7.41 3.50 -2.54
C GLN A 327 8.08 4.79 -3.03
N GLU A 328 8.52 5.67 -2.14
CA GLU A 328 9.48 6.69 -2.54
C GLU A 328 10.80 6.01 -2.93
N PRO A 329 11.53 6.50 -3.95
CA PRO A 329 12.80 5.91 -4.35
C PRO A 329 13.72 5.78 -3.14
N THR A 330 14.17 4.56 -2.87
CA THR A 330 15.12 4.25 -1.79
C THR A 330 16.34 5.16 -1.93
N VAL A 331 16.53 6.03 -0.94
CA VAL A 331 17.82 6.71 -0.74
C VAL A 331 18.93 5.64 -0.63
N ASN A 332 20.03 5.95 -1.31
CA ASN A 332 21.21 5.09 -1.51
C ASN A 332 21.67 4.40 -0.20
N PRO A 333 21.94 3.07 -0.18
CA PRO A 333 22.30 2.31 1.03
C PRO A 333 23.63 2.69 1.70
N THR A 334 24.34 3.70 1.21
CA THR A 334 25.69 4.09 1.69
C THR A 334 25.68 5.29 2.65
N ASP A 335 24.53 5.72 3.16
CA ASP A 335 24.45 6.78 4.17
C ASP A 335 24.25 6.18 5.59
N PRO A 336 25.27 6.22 6.47
CA PRO A 336 25.18 5.68 7.83
C PRO A 336 24.50 6.64 8.83
N SER A 337 23.69 7.61 8.38
CA SER A 337 22.96 8.52 9.27
C SER A 337 21.57 8.01 9.63
N VAL A 338 21.51 7.09 10.60
CA VAL A 338 20.32 6.88 11.43
C VAL A 338 20.07 8.15 12.25
N ASN A 339 18.94 8.81 11.94
CA ASN A 339 18.23 9.90 12.65
C ASN A 339 17.87 11.04 11.70
N LYS A 340 16.91 10.79 10.81
CA LYS A 340 16.08 11.85 10.23
C LYS A 340 14.62 11.44 10.28
N GLY A 341 14.08 11.37 11.50
CA GLY A 341 12.66 11.60 11.68
C GLY A 341 12.36 13.03 11.21
N GLY A 342 11.65 13.16 10.09
CA GLY A 342 11.38 14.46 9.48
C GLY A 342 10.85 14.38 8.07
N THR A 343 9.53 14.14 7.98
CA THR A 343 8.60 14.74 7.00
C THR A 343 9.02 14.76 5.52
N SER A 344 8.51 13.81 4.73
CA SER A 344 8.00 14.10 3.37
C SER A 344 6.50 13.79 3.36
N LEU A 345 5.76 14.73 2.80
CA LEU A 345 4.31 14.85 2.90
C LEU A 345 3.66 14.12 1.73
N SER A 346 2.80 13.14 2.02
CA SER A 346 1.58 12.97 1.23
C SER A 346 0.45 13.67 1.98
N THR A 347 0.48 15.01 1.95
CA THR A 347 -0.66 15.82 2.37
C THR A 347 -1.66 15.83 1.22
N GLY A 348 -2.34 14.70 1.04
CA GLY A 348 -3.59 14.60 0.30
C GLY A 348 -4.75 14.64 1.29
N ALA A 349 -5.16 15.86 1.65
CA ALA A 349 -6.39 16.19 2.38
C ALA A 349 -6.49 15.83 3.88
N ILE A 350 -7.04 16.79 4.62
CA ILE A 350 -7.55 16.72 6.01
C ILE A 350 -6.51 16.93 7.12
N ALA A 351 -6.22 18.21 7.40
CA ALA A 351 -6.29 18.85 8.73
C ALA A 351 -5.42 20.13 8.73
N GLY A 352 -6.04 21.29 8.94
CA GLY A 352 -5.28 22.51 9.30
C GLY A 352 -5.70 23.83 8.65
N ILE A 353 -6.99 24.18 8.64
CA ILE A 353 -7.39 25.59 8.51
C ILE A 353 -8.23 25.96 9.73
N SER A 354 -7.57 26.38 10.82
CA SER A 354 -8.26 27.04 11.95
C SER A 354 -7.40 27.99 12.78
N ILE A 355 -6.20 28.39 12.32
CA ILE A 355 -5.37 29.36 13.05
C ILE A 355 -5.19 30.70 12.29
N VAL A 356 -5.54 30.76 11.01
CA VAL A 356 -5.43 32.03 10.24
C VAL A 356 -6.59 32.99 10.56
N ILE A 357 -7.79 32.49 10.90
CA ILE A 357 -8.94 33.36 11.20
C ILE A 357 -8.81 34.04 12.57
N ILE A 358 -8.21 33.39 13.58
CA ILE A 358 -8.03 33.97 14.92
C ILE A 358 -7.03 35.13 14.90
N LEU A 359 -5.96 35.05 14.10
CA LEU A 359 -5.00 36.15 13.96
C LEU A 359 -5.60 37.36 13.21
N ILE A 360 -6.50 37.13 12.24
CA ILE A 360 -7.17 38.21 11.52
C ILE A 360 -8.20 38.90 12.42
N ILE A 361 -8.97 38.16 13.21
CA ILE A 361 -9.96 38.74 14.15
C ILE A 361 -9.26 39.45 15.32
N GLY A 362 -8.19 38.87 15.87
CA GLY A 362 -7.38 39.50 16.92
C GLY A 362 -6.66 40.77 16.43
N GLY A 363 -6.14 40.75 15.20
CA GLY A 363 -5.51 41.91 14.56
C GLY A 363 -6.50 43.04 14.26
N LEU A 364 -7.71 42.71 13.78
CA LEU A 364 -8.79 43.68 13.53
C LEU A 364 -9.31 44.32 14.82
N ALA A 365 -9.50 43.54 15.88
CA ALA A 365 -9.92 44.08 17.19
C ALA A 365 -8.84 44.99 17.81
N GLY A 366 -7.57 44.59 17.73
CA GLY A 366 -6.44 45.41 18.20
C GLY A 366 -6.27 46.70 17.41
N PHE A 367 -6.40 46.64 16.08
CA PHE A 367 -6.32 47.81 15.20
C PHE A 367 -7.48 48.79 15.44
N LEU A 368 -8.71 48.29 15.64
CA LEU A 368 -9.86 49.12 15.97
C LEU A 368 -9.73 49.78 17.35
N CYS A 369 -9.21 49.07 18.36
CA CYS A 369 -8.96 49.65 19.69
C CYS A 369 -7.87 50.73 19.66
N TRP A 370 -6.76 50.50 18.94
CA TRP A 370 -5.74 51.53 18.71
C TRP A 370 -6.36 52.73 18.00
N TRP A 371 -7.06 52.50 16.89
CA TRP A 371 -7.62 53.57 16.07
C TRP A 371 -8.57 54.47 16.89
N PHE A 372 -9.47 53.91 17.69
CA PHE A 372 -10.39 54.72 18.50
C PHE A 372 -9.71 55.46 19.68
N LEU A 373 -8.64 54.90 20.26
CA LEU A 373 -7.93 55.54 21.39
C LEU A 373 -6.94 56.62 20.93
N CYS A 374 -6.29 56.45 19.79
CA CYS A 374 -5.30 57.42 19.28
C CYS A 374 -5.94 58.53 18.44
N HIS A 375 -7.12 58.34 17.86
CA HIS A 375 -7.77 59.36 17.03
C HIS A 375 -8.62 60.37 17.83
N LYS A 376 -8.72 60.22 19.16
CA LYS A 376 -9.38 61.19 20.07
C LYS A 376 -8.45 62.25 20.68
N LYS A 377 -7.19 62.33 20.24
CA LYS A 377 -6.31 63.46 20.57
C LYS A 377 -5.95 64.23 19.30
N LYS A 378 -6.91 64.99 18.78
CA LYS A 378 -6.71 66.26 18.08
C LYS A 378 -8.00 67.06 18.09
#